data_AF-A0A4U0X663-F1
#
_entry.id   AF-A0A4U0X663-F1
#
_cell.length_a   1.000
_cell.length_b   1.000
_cell.length_c   1.000
_cell.angle_alpha   90.00
_cell.angle_beta   90.00
_cell.angle_gamma   90.00
#
_symmetry.space_group_name_H-M   'P 1'
#
loop_
_entity.id
_entity.type
_entity.pdbx_description
1 polymer ?
#
loop_
_entity_poly.entity_id
_entity_poly.type
_entity_poly.pdbx_seq_one_letter_code
_entity_poly.pdbx_strand_id
1 'polypeptide(L)'
;MPGTQGAHICRESSLLTAKVFSGNVSLVIRQEPKTALVTLSKKEKNRKPIDPPPIVQMHVHDHNVETPYLFLIATLLSGERGDDVLIGDQYVIGQSSSSLNRLKDVDNKDGGFFVFGDISVRKTGWYRLRFSLFNQNKSTHDVEFLTSIDSAPFIVQSNKDFGGLSESSHLSRTFSDQGVRLRLRKEQRKLTGNVDISPLRARLQTALDTAEL
;
A
#
# COMPACT_ATOMS: atom_id res chain seq x y z
N MET A 1 -32.87 -61.67 26.65
CA MET A 1 -33.15 -60.23 26.42
C MET A 1 -32.33 -59.39 27.40
N PRO A 2 -31.18 -58.85 27.01
CA PRO A 2 -30.68 -57.61 27.60
C PRO A 2 -30.71 -56.50 26.55
N GLY A 3 -31.31 -55.36 26.89
CA GLY A 3 -31.35 -54.18 26.05
C GLY A 3 -30.04 -53.40 26.15
N THR A 4 -29.23 -53.46 25.10
CA THR A 4 -28.06 -52.59 24.89
C THR A 4 -28.53 -51.29 24.24
N GLN A 5 -28.54 -50.19 25.00
CA GLN A 5 -28.48 -48.83 24.44
C GLN A 5 -27.13 -48.29 24.93
N GLY A 6 -26.12 -48.17 24.08
CA GLY A 6 -26.15 -47.34 22.89
C GLY A 6 -25.38 -46.06 23.23
N ALA A 7 -24.10 -46.22 23.61
CA ALA A 7 -23.20 -45.09 23.76
C ALA A 7 -23.01 -44.48 22.36
N HIS A 8 -23.73 -43.41 22.09
CA HIS A 8 -23.47 -42.53 20.96
C HIS A 8 -22.08 -41.94 21.17
N ILE A 9 -21.07 -42.60 20.60
CA ILE A 9 -19.78 -42.02 20.33
C ILE A 9 -20.04 -40.98 19.24
N CYS A 10 -20.36 -39.74 19.65
CA CYS A 10 -20.17 -38.59 18.79
C CYS A 10 -18.68 -38.56 18.46
N ARG A 11 -18.32 -39.05 17.28
CA ARG A 11 -17.04 -38.75 16.66
C ARG A 11 -17.05 -37.25 16.44
N GLU A 12 -16.41 -36.52 17.35
CA GLU A 12 -15.98 -35.15 17.14
C GLU A 12 -14.95 -35.20 16.01
N SER A 13 -15.45 -35.17 14.77
CA SER A 13 -14.65 -34.86 13.60
C SER A 13 -14.32 -33.38 13.69
N SER A 14 -13.36 -33.05 14.56
CA SER A 14 -12.63 -31.80 14.45
C SER A 14 -11.86 -31.88 13.13
N LEU A 15 -12.49 -31.35 12.08
CA LEU A 15 -11.75 -30.90 10.92
C LEU A 15 -10.69 -29.95 11.48
N LEU A 16 -9.44 -30.42 11.51
CA LEU A 16 -8.30 -29.61 11.91
C LEU A 16 -8.16 -28.52 10.86
N THR A 17 -8.92 -27.45 11.02
CA THR A 17 -8.70 -26.20 10.32
C THR A 17 -7.26 -25.82 10.55
N ALA A 18 -6.47 -25.78 9.47
CA ALA A 18 -5.06 -25.49 9.59
C ALA A 18 -4.91 -24.06 10.13
N LYS A 19 -4.04 -23.85 11.11
CA LYS A 19 -3.72 -22.50 11.59
C LYS A 19 -2.73 -21.84 10.62
N VAL A 20 -2.81 -20.52 10.53
CA VAL A 20 -1.75 -19.72 9.88
C VAL A 20 -0.52 -19.72 10.79
N PHE A 21 0.65 -20.06 10.26
CA PHE A 21 1.94 -19.95 10.95
C PHE A 21 3.02 -19.45 9.99
N SER A 22 4.17 -19.02 10.52
CA SER A 22 5.28 -18.41 9.74
C SER A 22 5.67 -19.21 8.48
N GLY A 23 5.63 -20.55 8.55
CA GLY A 23 6.06 -21.45 7.47
C GLY A 23 5.05 -21.69 6.34
N ASN A 24 3.77 -21.36 6.52
CA ASN A 24 2.74 -21.58 5.48
C ASN A 24 2.19 -20.28 4.89
N VAL A 25 2.82 -19.13 5.19
CA VAL A 25 2.47 -17.83 4.62
C VAL A 25 3.68 -17.10 4.06
N SER A 26 3.48 -16.50 2.88
CA SER A 26 4.42 -15.58 2.27
C SER A 26 3.77 -14.25 1.91
N LEU A 27 4.58 -13.19 1.88
CA LEU A 27 4.16 -11.84 1.52
C LEU A 27 4.83 -11.43 0.21
N VAL A 28 4.09 -10.73 -0.64
CA VAL A 28 4.59 -10.14 -1.88
C VAL A 28 4.12 -8.70 -1.97
N ILE A 29 5.05 -7.76 -2.18
CA ILE A 29 4.69 -6.37 -2.40
C ILE A 29 4.24 -6.22 -3.86
N ARG A 30 2.94 -5.97 -4.04
CA ARG A 30 2.31 -5.81 -5.36
C ARG A 30 2.36 -4.38 -5.88
N GLN A 31 2.52 -3.43 -4.96
CA GLN A 31 2.74 -2.03 -5.29
C GLN A 31 3.74 -1.43 -4.32
N GLU A 32 4.94 -1.13 -4.83
CA GLU A 32 6.01 -0.50 -4.08
C GLU A 32 5.74 1.00 -3.87
N PRO A 33 6.07 1.57 -2.69
CA PRO A 33 6.19 3.01 -2.54
C PRO A 33 7.34 3.53 -3.41
N LYS A 34 7.19 4.73 -3.98
CA LYS A 34 8.22 5.35 -4.83
C LYS A 34 8.69 6.69 -4.31
N THR A 35 7.77 7.48 -3.79
CA THR A 35 8.07 8.81 -3.24
C THR A 35 7.06 9.19 -2.17
N ALA A 36 7.40 10.19 -1.37
CA ALA A 36 6.47 10.85 -0.48
C ALA A 36 6.79 12.34 -0.37
N LEU A 37 5.79 13.15 -0.04
CA LEU A 37 6.00 14.54 0.37
C LEU A 37 6.14 14.62 1.89
N VAL A 38 7.17 15.32 2.37
CA VAL A 38 7.35 15.60 3.79
C VAL A 38 6.13 16.29 4.40
N THR A 39 5.62 15.75 5.51
CA THR A 39 4.49 16.30 6.25
C THR A 39 4.98 17.18 7.39
N LEU A 40 4.77 18.49 7.25
CA LEU A 40 5.11 19.48 8.27
C LEU A 40 4.00 19.54 9.33
N SER A 41 4.35 19.63 10.62
CA SER A 41 3.38 19.60 11.74
C SER A 41 2.26 20.64 11.66
N LYS A 42 2.51 21.80 11.02
CA LYS A 42 1.48 22.84 10.81
C LYS A 42 0.60 22.63 9.57
N LYS A 43 0.86 21.61 8.75
CA LYS A 43 0.18 21.34 7.47
C LYS A 43 -0.39 19.93 7.36
N GLU A 44 -0.65 19.26 8.49
CA GLU A 44 -1.13 17.88 8.54
C GLU A 44 -2.47 17.66 7.83
N LYS A 45 -3.38 18.64 7.86
CA LYS A 45 -4.67 18.57 7.13
C LYS A 45 -4.49 18.41 5.62
N ASN A 46 -3.39 18.93 5.08
CA ASN A 46 -3.07 18.90 3.64
C ASN A 46 -1.96 17.88 3.32
N ARG A 47 -1.67 16.96 4.25
CA ARG A 47 -0.63 15.96 4.04
C ARG A 47 -0.97 15.07 2.86
N LYS A 48 0.08 14.60 2.20
CA LYS A 48 -0.01 13.65 1.12
C LYS A 48 0.51 12.30 1.62
N PRO A 49 -0.22 11.20 1.41
CA PRO A 49 0.31 9.89 1.74
C PRO A 49 1.48 9.54 0.81
N ILE A 50 2.23 8.51 1.18
CA ILE A 50 3.24 7.86 0.34
C ILE A 50 2.58 7.44 -0.99
N ASP A 51 3.31 7.64 -2.09
CA ASP A 51 2.83 7.43 -3.45
C ASP A 51 3.76 6.49 -4.24
N PRO A 52 3.20 5.52 -4.98
CA PRO A 52 1.82 5.04 -4.88
C PRO A 52 1.56 4.35 -3.52
N PRO A 53 0.29 4.16 -3.09
CA PRO A 53 -0.02 3.56 -1.79
C PRO A 53 0.50 2.11 -1.74
N PRO A 54 1.28 1.70 -0.73
CA PRO A 54 1.77 0.33 -0.67
C PRO A 54 0.64 -0.70 -0.61
N ILE A 55 0.78 -1.77 -1.40
CA ILE A 55 -0.16 -2.91 -1.43
C ILE A 55 0.65 -4.18 -1.29
N VAL A 56 0.34 -4.99 -0.28
CA VAL A 56 0.99 -6.27 0.00
C VAL A 56 -0.02 -7.39 -0.16
N GLN A 57 0.31 -8.37 -0.97
CA GLN A 57 -0.46 -9.61 -1.11
C GLN A 57 0.08 -10.66 -0.15
N MET A 58 -0.83 -11.43 0.43
CA MET A 58 -0.54 -12.60 1.22
C MET A 58 -0.88 -13.86 0.42
N HIS A 59 0.05 -14.81 0.41
CA HIS A 59 -0.17 -16.15 -0.10
C HIS A 59 -0.17 -17.14 1.06
N VAL A 60 -1.13 -18.07 1.03
CA VAL A 60 -1.20 -19.19 1.97
C VAL A 60 -0.89 -20.45 1.17
N HIS A 61 0.09 -21.23 1.61
CA HIS A 61 0.51 -22.44 0.90
C HIS A 61 -0.44 -23.63 1.11
N ASP A 62 -1.25 -23.60 2.17
CA ASP A 62 -2.23 -24.65 2.50
C ASP A 62 -3.68 -24.16 2.33
N HIS A 63 -4.49 -24.93 1.59
CA HIS A 63 -5.86 -24.54 1.20
C HIS A 63 -6.93 -24.64 2.30
N ASN A 64 -6.59 -25.18 3.48
CA ASN A 64 -7.54 -25.43 4.59
C ASN A 64 -7.34 -24.51 5.80
N VAL A 65 -6.73 -23.34 5.59
CA VAL A 65 -6.38 -22.43 6.66
C VAL A 65 -7.48 -21.39 6.88
N GLU A 66 -8.10 -21.40 8.06
CA GLU A 66 -8.86 -20.23 8.49
C GLU A 66 -7.88 -19.09 8.80
N THR A 67 -8.19 -17.91 8.30
CA THR A 67 -7.39 -16.69 8.47
C THR A 67 -8.05 -15.72 9.45
N PRO A 68 -8.28 -16.06 10.72
CA PRO A 68 -8.96 -15.14 11.62
C PRO A 68 -7.97 -14.04 12.06
N TYR A 69 -8.37 -12.77 11.89
CA TYR A 69 -7.72 -11.58 12.47
C TYR A 69 -6.25 -11.34 12.10
N LEU A 70 -5.91 -11.58 10.83
CA LEU A 70 -4.63 -11.15 10.29
C LEU A 70 -4.59 -9.65 10.02
N PHE A 71 -3.52 -9.02 10.46
CA PHE A 71 -3.23 -7.61 10.17
C PHE A 71 -1.74 -7.41 9.92
N LEU A 72 -1.43 -6.38 9.14
CA LEU A 72 -0.09 -6.01 8.75
C LEU A 72 0.23 -4.64 9.36
N ILE A 73 1.41 -4.51 9.97
CA ILE A 73 1.94 -3.24 10.48
C ILE A 73 3.06 -2.76 9.56
N ALA A 74 2.99 -1.51 9.12
CA ALA A 74 4.03 -0.83 8.39
C ALA A 74 4.92 -0.03 9.36
N THR A 75 6.20 -0.35 9.39
CA THR A 75 7.23 0.34 10.20
C THR A 75 8.22 1.05 9.28
N LEU A 76 8.54 2.31 9.59
CA LEU A 76 9.48 3.10 8.79
C LEU A 76 10.92 2.76 9.18
N LEU A 77 11.77 2.53 8.19
CA LEU A 77 13.21 2.31 8.35
C LEU A 77 13.98 3.45 7.69
N SER A 78 15.03 3.96 8.34
CA SER A 78 15.91 5.00 7.79
C SER A 78 16.85 4.44 6.70
N GLY A 79 17.22 5.29 5.75
CA GLY A 79 18.23 4.97 4.74
C GLY A 79 17.72 4.10 3.58
N GLU A 80 18.56 3.96 2.55
CA GLU A 80 18.25 3.15 1.38
C GLU A 80 18.32 1.64 1.66
N ARG A 81 19.03 1.25 2.73
CA ARG A 81 19.17 -0.14 3.17
C ARG A 81 18.21 -0.51 4.29
N GLY A 82 17.60 0.47 4.96
CA GLY A 82 16.79 0.24 6.16
C GLY A 82 17.66 0.06 7.39
N ASP A 83 18.58 1.00 7.61
CA ASP A 83 19.65 0.93 8.61
C ASP A 83 19.09 0.95 10.04
N ASP A 84 18.10 1.81 10.33
CA ASP A 84 17.50 1.92 11.66
C ASP A 84 15.96 1.90 11.63
N VAL A 85 15.37 1.28 12.64
CA VAL A 85 13.92 1.33 12.87
C VAL A 85 13.53 2.68 13.48
N LEU A 86 12.62 3.40 12.83
CA LEU A 86 12.13 4.70 13.30
C LEU A 86 10.77 4.55 14.00
N ILE A 87 10.77 4.75 15.31
CA ILE A 87 9.59 4.64 16.16
C ILE A 87 9.17 6.03 16.65
N GLY A 88 7.86 6.29 16.59
CA GLY A 88 7.22 7.47 17.16
C GLY A 88 6.54 8.36 16.13
N ASP A 89 5.62 9.17 16.64
CA ASP A 89 4.74 10.05 15.86
C ASP A 89 5.50 11.20 15.19
N GLN A 90 6.73 11.48 15.61
CA GLN A 90 7.64 12.44 15.00
C GLN A 90 8.18 12.00 13.63
N TYR A 91 8.00 10.73 13.24
CA TYR A 91 8.45 10.18 11.96
C TYR A 91 7.30 9.85 11.03
N VAL A 92 6.27 9.17 11.52
CA VAL A 92 5.13 8.68 10.73
C VAL A 92 3.82 9.23 11.28
N ILE A 93 2.90 9.58 10.38
CA ILE A 93 1.52 9.96 10.73
C ILE A 93 0.54 9.26 9.78
N GLY A 94 -0.64 8.92 10.31
CA GLY A 94 -1.74 8.31 9.58
C GLY A 94 -1.92 6.84 9.93
N GLN A 95 -2.42 6.05 8.98
CA GLN A 95 -2.79 4.64 9.21
C GLN A 95 -1.64 3.69 8.85
N SER A 96 -0.86 3.25 9.86
CA SER A 96 0.25 2.29 9.71
C SER A 96 -0.15 0.83 9.91
N SER A 97 -1.42 0.54 10.16
CA SER A 97 -1.95 -0.83 10.25
C SER A 97 -2.94 -1.11 9.12
N SER A 98 -2.99 -2.33 8.62
CA SER A 98 -3.96 -2.74 7.60
C SER A 98 -4.49 -4.13 7.92
N SER A 99 -5.81 -4.30 7.89
CA SER A 99 -6.44 -5.62 8.00
C SER A 99 -6.42 -6.35 6.67
N LEU A 100 -6.55 -7.68 6.71
CA LEU A 100 -6.67 -8.49 5.51
C LEU A 100 -7.96 -8.14 4.74
N ASN A 101 -7.82 -7.70 3.49
CA ASN A 101 -8.92 -7.49 2.56
C ASN A 101 -8.95 -8.64 1.56
N ARG A 102 -10.11 -9.28 1.39
CA ARG A 102 -10.34 -10.26 0.31
C ARG A 102 -10.82 -9.50 -0.90
N LEU A 103 -9.98 -9.41 -1.93
CA LEU A 103 -10.24 -8.63 -3.14
C LEU A 103 -9.92 -9.48 -4.36
N LYS A 104 -10.57 -9.17 -5.47
CA LYS A 104 -10.19 -9.64 -6.79
C LYS A 104 -9.04 -8.81 -7.32
N ASP A 105 -8.00 -9.49 -7.77
CA ASP A 105 -6.87 -8.86 -8.44
C ASP A 105 -7.22 -8.49 -9.90
N VAL A 106 -6.27 -7.87 -10.60
CA VAL A 106 -6.40 -7.45 -12.01
C VAL A 106 -6.61 -8.62 -12.98
N ASP A 107 -6.28 -9.84 -12.57
CA ASP A 107 -6.54 -11.08 -13.31
C ASP A 107 -7.87 -11.75 -12.90
N ASN A 108 -8.69 -11.04 -12.12
CA ASN A 108 -9.99 -11.46 -11.61
C ASN A 108 -9.95 -12.66 -10.65
N LYS A 109 -8.77 -12.99 -10.09
CA LYS A 109 -8.63 -14.02 -9.05
C LYS A 109 -8.74 -13.40 -7.66
N ASP A 110 -9.40 -14.11 -6.75
CA ASP A 110 -9.46 -13.71 -5.35
C ASP A 110 -8.08 -13.82 -4.69
N GLY A 111 -7.75 -12.83 -3.86
CA GLY A 111 -6.52 -12.78 -3.09
C GLY A 111 -6.69 -12.05 -1.77
N GLY A 112 -5.73 -12.28 -0.87
CA GLY A 112 -5.63 -11.57 0.40
C GLY A 112 -4.68 -10.39 0.28
N PHE A 113 -5.17 -9.17 0.52
CA PHE A 113 -4.40 -7.93 0.36
C PHE A 113 -4.45 -7.03 1.58
N PHE A 114 -3.31 -6.44 1.89
CA PHE A 114 -3.15 -5.37 2.85
C PHE A 114 -2.85 -4.07 2.09
N VAL A 115 -3.61 -3.03 2.38
CA VAL A 115 -3.56 -1.77 1.64
C VAL A 115 -3.25 -0.62 2.59
N PHE A 116 -2.25 0.19 2.24
CA PHE A 116 -1.79 1.34 3.02
C PHE A 116 -2.02 2.64 2.24
N GLY A 117 -3.24 3.16 2.32
CA GLY A 117 -3.65 4.38 1.61
C GLY A 117 -3.32 5.70 2.31
N ASP A 118 -2.87 5.63 3.58
CA ASP A 118 -2.84 6.81 4.45
C ASP A 118 -1.60 6.89 5.36
N ILE A 119 -0.44 6.46 4.88
CA ILE A 119 0.84 6.66 5.59
C ILE A 119 1.51 7.92 5.05
N SER A 120 1.94 8.82 5.92
CA SER A 120 2.76 10.00 5.58
C SER A 120 4.01 10.07 6.46
N VAL A 121 5.09 10.65 5.94
CA VAL A 121 6.38 10.77 6.65
C VAL A 121 6.68 12.24 6.97
N ARG A 122 7.22 12.52 8.16
CA ARG A 122 7.46 13.88 8.68
C ARG A 122 8.87 14.42 8.45
N LYS A 123 9.82 13.57 8.05
CA LYS A 123 11.21 13.96 7.80
C LYS A 123 11.63 13.57 6.38
N THR A 124 12.43 14.43 5.75
CA THR A 124 13.02 14.18 4.43
C THR A 124 14.16 13.17 4.54
N GLY A 125 14.36 12.37 3.49
CA GLY A 125 15.41 11.38 3.44
C GLY A 125 14.99 10.14 2.67
N TRP A 126 15.91 9.17 2.58
CA TRP A 126 15.64 7.84 2.05
C TRP A 126 15.11 6.93 3.14
N TYR A 127 14.14 6.09 2.79
CA TYR A 127 13.48 5.18 3.72
C TYR A 127 13.06 3.87 3.05
N ARG A 128 12.76 2.88 3.88
CA ARG A 128 11.97 1.69 3.52
C ARG A 128 10.78 1.54 4.46
N LEU A 129 9.78 0.76 4.03
CA LEU A 129 8.73 0.25 4.91
C LEU A 129 8.95 -1.23 5.16
N ARG A 130 9.00 -1.63 6.42
CA ARG A 130 8.88 -3.02 6.84
C ARG A 130 7.43 -3.34 7.11
N PHE A 131 6.91 -4.35 6.43
CA PHE A 131 5.55 -4.84 6.61
C PHE A 131 5.58 -6.12 7.42
N SER A 132 5.17 -6.05 8.68
CA SER A 132 5.16 -7.18 9.61
C SER A 132 3.75 -7.74 9.74
N LEU A 133 3.59 -9.03 9.42
CA LEU A 133 2.34 -9.77 9.55
C LEU A 133 2.17 -10.32 10.96
N PHE A 134 0.97 -10.09 11.50
CA PHE A 134 0.57 -10.60 12.79
C PHE A 134 -0.75 -11.35 12.71
N ASN A 135 -0.89 -12.32 13.60
CA ASN A 135 -2.13 -13.03 13.87
C ASN A 135 -2.61 -12.70 15.28
N GLN A 136 -3.86 -12.25 15.42
CA GLN A 136 -4.46 -11.98 16.72
C GLN A 136 -5.31 -13.15 17.18
N ASN A 137 -4.97 -13.72 18.34
CA ASN A 137 -5.83 -14.68 19.00
C ASN A 137 -7.02 -13.96 19.66
N LYS A 138 -8.24 -14.27 19.23
CA LYS A 138 -9.45 -13.62 19.77
C LYS A 138 -9.75 -13.96 21.23
N SER A 139 -9.38 -15.15 21.67
CA SER A 139 -9.71 -15.65 23.00
C SER A 139 -8.71 -15.18 24.05
N THR A 140 -7.42 -15.14 23.70
CA THR A 140 -6.36 -14.73 24.63
C THR A 140 -5.94 -13.27 24.45
N HIS A 141 -6.35 -12.63 23.34
CA HIS A 141 -5.86 -11.32 22.90
C HIS A 141 -4.36 -11.24 22.60
N ASP A 142 -3.68 -12.38 22.57
CA ASP A 142 -2.27 -12.44 22.18
C ASP A 142 -2.09 -12.11 20.70
N VAL A 143 -0.94 -11.52 20.39
CA VAL A 143 -0.54 -11.16 19.03
C VAL A 143 0.72 -11.93 18.69
N GLU A 144 0.65 -12.76 17.66
CA GLU A 144 1.77 -13.58 17.18
C GLU A 144 2.36 -12.95 15.92
N PHE A 145 3.67 -12.73 15.91
CA PHE A 145 4.40 -12.36 14.69
C PHE A 145 4.57 -13.57 13.78
N LEU A 146 4.25 -13.42 12.50
CA LEU A 146 4.35 -14.49 11.52
C LEU A 146 5.54 -14.31 10.59
N THR A 147 5.61 -13.20 9.88
CA THR A 147 6.67 -12.93 8.89
C THR A 147 6.71 -11.44 8.56
N SER A 148 7.76 -10.98 7.87
CA SER A 148 7.83 -9.61 7.37
C SER A 148 8.47 -9.52 6.00
N ILE A 149 8.18 -8.43 5.28
CA ILE A 149 8.83 -8.08 4.02
C ILE A 149 9.14 -6.58 4.00
N ASP A 150 10.29 -6.21 3.44
CA ASP A 150 10.73 -4.82 3.33
C ASP A 150 10.49 -4.30 1.90
N SER A 151 10.00 -3.07 1.79
CA SER A 151 9.81 -2.39 0.51
C SER A 151 11.14 -2.09 -0.19
N ALA A 152 11.05 -1.77 -1.47
CA ALA A 152 12.07 -1.00 -2.15
C ALA A 152 12.30 0.36 -1.44
N PRO A 153 13.52 0.94 -1.54
CA PRO A 153 13.77 2.24 -0.96
C PRO A 153 12.98 3.34 -1.70
N PHE A 154 12.46 4.31 -0.95
CA PHE A 154 11.75 5.46 -1.49
C PHE A 154 12.25 6.75 -0.85
N ILE A 155 12.14 7.85 -1.59
CA ILE A 155 12.57 9.17 -1.14
C ILE A 155 11.40 9.97 -0.56
N VAL A 156 11.60 10.61 0.58
CA VAL A 156 10.70 11.64 1.12
C VAL A 156 11.25 13.01 0.75
N GLN A 157 10.56 13.69 -0.16
CA GLN A 157 11.00 14.94 -0.77
C GLN A 157 10.53 16.17 0.02
N SER A 158 11.29 17.25 -0.12
CA SER A 158 10.90 18.57 0.36
C SER A 158 9.73 19.13 -0.47
N ASN A 159 9.08 20.19 0.00
CA ASN A 159 8.02 20.86 -0.79
C ASN A 159 8.55 21.49 -2.09
N LYS A 160 9.85 21.82 -2.16
CA LYS A 160 10.45 22.45 -3.34
C LYS A 160 10.70 21.45 -4.46
N ASP A 161 11.04 20.22 -4.10
CA ASP A 161 11.48 19.19 -5.05
C ASP A 161 10.34 18.23 -5.43
N PHE A 162 9.20 18.33 -4.74
CA PHE A 162 8.08 17.43 -4.95
C PHE A 162 7.31 17.80 -6.22
N GLY A 163 7.48 16.98 -7.27
CA GLY A 163 6.84 17.14 -8.59
C GLY A 163 5.33 16.87 -8.63
N GLY A 164 4.72 16.63 -7.47
CA GLY A 164 3.32 16.25 -7.37
C GLY A 164 3.13 14.74 -7.27
N LEU A 165 1.86 14.37 -7.20
CA LEU A 165 1.41 13.00 -7.04
C LEU A 165 1.09 12.39 -8.40
N SER A 166 1.43 11.13 -8.61
CA SER A 166 1.10 10.43 -9.87
C SER A 166 -0.41 10.20 -9.99
N GLU A 167 -0.90 9.81 -11.17
CA GLU A 167 -2.23 9.22 -11.25
C GLU A 167 -2.30 7.91 -10.46
N SER A 168 -3.48 7.53 -10.00
CA SER A 168 -3.64 6.24 -9.30
C SER A 168 -3.34 5.08 -10.24
N SER A 169 -2.67 4.05 -9.76
CA SER A 169 -2.40 2.85 -10.58
C SER A 169 -3.70 2.11 -10.93
N HIS A 170 -3.63 1.23 -11.93
CA HIS A 170 -4.74 0.33 -12.25
C HIS A 170 -5.13 -0.56 -11.04
N LEU A 171 -4.15 -1.06 -10.28
CA LEU A 171 -4.40 -1.86 -9.07
C LEU A 171 -5.13 -1.05 -7.99
N SER A 172 -4.69 0.20 -7.73
CA SER A 172 -5.36 1.09 -6.77
C SER A 172 -6.79 1.42 -7.17
N ARG A 173 -7.06 1.61 -8.46
CA ARG A 173 -8.44 1.80 -8.97
C ARG A 173 -9.28 0.54 -8.76
N THR A 174 -8.78 -0.62 -9.20
CA THR A 174 -9.45 -1.93 -9.06
C THR A 174 -9.82 -2.23 -7.60
N PHE A 175 -8.94 -1.91 -6.65
CA PHE A 175 -9.22 -2.14 -5.22
C PHE A 175 -10.18 -1.11 -4.64
N SER A 176 -10.10 0.14 -5.09
CA SER A 176 -11.08 1.18 -4.70
C SER A 176 -12.48 0.84 -5.19
N ASP A 177 -12.63 0.31 -6.40
CA ASP A 177 -13.92 -0.11 -6.96
C ASP A 177 -14.55 -1.26 -6.17
N GLN A 178 -13.74 -2.02 -5.41
CA GLN A 178 -14.16 -3.07 -4.49
C GLN A 178 -14.36 -2.58 -3.04
N GLY A 179 -14.35 -1.27 -2.81
CA GLY A 179 -14.68 -0.65 -1.52
C GLY A 179 -13.49 -0.35 -0.61
N VAL A 180 -12.25 -0.61 -1.06
CA VAL A 180 -11.06 -0.18 -0.30
C VAL A 180 -10.96 1.34 -0.31
N ARG A 181 -10.77 1.94 0.87
CA ARG A 181 -10.68 3.41 1.02
C ARG A 181 -9.35 3.95 0.51
N LEU A 182 -9.26 4.19 -0.80
CA LEU A 182 -8.11 4.83 -1.45
C LEU A 182 -8.48 6.19 -2.03
N ARG A 183 -7.56 7.15 -1.93
CA ARG A 183 -7.72 8.46 -2.57
C ARG A 183 -7.35 8.37 -4.05
N LEU A 184 -8.35 8.21 -4.90
CA LEU A 184 -8.16 8.13 -6.35
C LEU A 184 -7.85 9.49 -6.97
N ARG A 185 -6.89 9.49 -7.90
CA ARG A 185 -6.45 10.63 -8.69
C ARG A 185 -6.50 10.27 -10.16
N LYS A 186 -7.20 11.09 -10.95
CA LYS A 186 -7.16 11.02 -12.42
C LYS A 186 -6.00 11.88 -12.92
N GLU A 187 -5.37 11.46 -14.03
CA GLU A 187 -4.46 12.32 -14.75
C GLU A 187 -5.15 13.66 -15.03
N GLN A 188 -4.59 14.76 -14.54
CA GLN A 188 -5.00 16.06 -15.07
C GLN A 188 -4.45 16.07 -16.49
N ARG A 189 -5.34 15.99 -17.50
CA ARG A 189 -4.98 16.31 -18.88
C ARG A 189 -4.16 17.58 -18.80
N LYS A 190 -2.86 17.48 -19.11
CA LYS A 190 -2.10 18.67 -19.44
C LYS A 190 -2.87 19.23 -20.62
N LEU A 191 -3.66 20.27 -20.39
CA LEU A 191 -3.98 21.21 -21.45
C LEU A 191 -2.60 21.72 -21.84
N THR A 192 -1.95 21.02 -22.76
CA THR A 192 -1.04 21.65 -23.69
C THR A 192 -1.90 22.71 -24.32
N GLY A 193 -1.89 23.91 -23.71
CA GLY A 193 -2.30 25.11 -24.42
C GLY A 193 -1.52 25.02 -25.70
N ASN A 194 -2.24 24.80 -26.80
CA ASN A 194 -1.67 24.90 -28.12
C ASN A 194 -1.23 26.36 -28.16
N VAL A 195 0.03 26.63 -27.79
CA VAL A 195 0.58 27.97 -27.86
C VAL A 195 0.57 28.25 -29.34
N ASP A 196 -0.42 29.01 -29.78
CA ASP A 196 -0.54 29.43 -31.15
C ASP A 196 0.71 30.24 -31.46
N ILE A 197 1.65 29.60 -32.14
CA ILE A 197 2.92 30.15 -32.59
C ILE A 197 2.78 30.83 -33.96
N SER A 198 1.57 30.88 -34.53
CA SER A 198 1.28 31.67 -35.74
C SER A 198 1.68 33.15 -35.62
N PRO A 199 1.48 33.84 -34.47
CA PRO A 199 1.95 35.22 -34.29
C PRO A 199 3.47 35.35 -34.28
N LEU A 200 4.19 34.33 -33.78
CA LEU A 200 5.66 34.31 -33.76
C LEU A 200 6.22 34.04 -35.15
N ARG A 201 5.57 33.17 -35.93
CA ARG A 201 5.91 32.90 -37.34
C ARG A 201 5.68 34.10 -38.24
N ALA A 202 4.55 34.80 -38.06
CA ALA A 202 4.26 36.03 -38.81
C ALA A 202 5.32 37.10 -38.57
N ARG A 203 5.75 37.28 -37.31
CA ARG A 203 6.83 38.23 -36.95
C ARG A 203 8.19 37.85 -37.53
N LEU A 204 8.52 36.56 -37.59
CA LEU A 204 9.78 36.10 -38.17
C LEU A 204 9.80 36.33 -39.69
N GLN A 205 8.68 36.09 -40.37
CA GLN A 205 8.57 36.31 -41.81
C GLN A 205 8.67 37.80 -42.16
N THR A 206 7.95 38.67 -41.44
CA THR A 206 8.07 40.12 -41.64
C THR A 206 9.50 40.61 -41.42
N ALA A 207 10.20 40.09 -40.41
CA ALA A 207 11.59 40.45 -40.14
C ALA A 207 12.56 40.02 -41.25
N LEU A 208 12.34 38.84 -41.85
CA LEU A 208 13.12 38.34 -42.98
C LEU A 208 12.85 39.16 -44.25
N ASP A 209 11.58 39.49 -44.53
CA ASP A 209 11.20 40.28 -45.71
C ASP A 209 11.72 41.73 -45.62
N THR A 210 11.89 42.29 -44.41
CA THR A 210 12.50 43.61 -44.22
C THR A 210 14.03 43.62 -44.28
N ALA A 211 14.70 42.47 -44.27
CA ALA A 211 16.16 42.37 -44.31
C ALA A 211 16.72 42.25 -45.75
N GLU A 212 15.87 42.13 -46.76
CA GLU A 212 16.24 42.02 -48.19
C GLU A 212 15.99 43.32 -49.00
N LEU A 213 15.78 44.46 -48.34
CA LEU A 213 15.70 45.81 -48.93
C LEU A 213 16.84 46.70 -48.43
#